data_AF-G7VCU7-F1
#
_entry.id   AF-G7VCU7-F1
#
_cell.length_a   1.000
_cell.length_b   1.000
_cell.length_c   1.000
_cell.angle_alpha   90.00
_cell.angle_beta   90.00
_cell.angle_gamma   90.00
#
_symmetry.space_group_name_H-M   'P 1'
#
loop_
_entity.id
_entity.type
_entity.pdbx_description
1 polymer ?
#
loop_
_entity_poly.entity_id
_entity_poly.type
_entity_poly.pdbx_seq_one_letter_code
_entity_poly.pdbx_strand_id
1 'polypeptide(L)'
;MEASISQVRSWLGAGWEMYWGQPPRGVYLLKEEYMADPATVDERCGEGPVVVYVAAVFDTLNLVYGRVKPGVVRCPVATFTRRFPMSRVRQAVKTLVEFAVSVDRLPLFQLNPEVIRFAGLCGEYPLVCEEPHAIIQRLAERAGRRPAVVREEGRGGGGWLINELVKVLTDLMERDPSYVEVVRRVVEDPERLRECYV
;
A
#
# COMPACT_ATOMS: atom_id res chain seq x y z
N MET A 1 16.01 -19.03 3.44
CA MET A 1 14.56 -19.27 3.55
C MET A 1 13.96 -18.73 4.86
N GLU A 2 14.53 -19.03 6.03
CA GLU A 2 14.11 -18.41 7.32
C GLU A 2 14.21 -16.88 7.36
N ALA A 3 15.04 -16.30 6.48
CA ALA A 3 15.24 -14.86 6.39
C ALA A 3 13.94 -14.07 6.16
N SER A 4 12.96 -14.59 5.38
CA SER A 4 11.70 -13.86 5.13
C SER A 4 10.77 -13.91 6.35
N ILE A 5 10.53 -15.08 6.95
CA ILE A 5 9.67 -15.21 8.14
C ILE A 5 10.27 -14.45 9.33
N SER A 6 11.58 -14.57 9.55
CA SER A 6 12.27 -13.88 10.63
C SER A 6 12.28 -12.36 10.43
N GLN A 7 12.43 -11.88 9.19
CA GLN A 7 12.29 -10.46 8.87
C GLN A 7 10.86 -9.96 9.12
N VAL A 8 9.84 -10.70 8.68
CA VAL A 8 8.43 -10.36 8.91
C VAL A 8 8.12 -10.33 10.41
N ARG A 9 8.56 -11.34 11.17
CA ARG A 9 8.40 -11.40 12.62
C ARG A 9 9.07 -10.22 13.32
N SER A 10 10.30 -9.89 12.92
CA SER A 10 11.05 -8.76 13.47
C SER A 10 10.37 -7.42 13.20
N TRP A 11 9.88 -7.22 11.96
CA TRP A 11 9.20 -5.98 11.58
C TRP A 11 7.85 -5.81 12.29
N LEU A 12 7.03 -6.87 12.33
CA LEU A 12 5.71 -6.83 12.97
C LEU A 12 5.81 -6.65 14.50
N GLY A 13 6.84 -7.23 15.11
CA GLY A 13 7.14 -7.08 16.53
C GLY A 13 6.16 -7.78 17.46
N ALA A 14 6.13 -7.33 18.71
CA ALA A 14 5.37 -7.98 19.78
C ALA A 14 3.84 -7.94 19.56
N GLY A 15 3.18 -9.03 19.94
CA GLY A 15 1.72 -9.20 19.85
C GLY A 15 1.21 -9.75 18.53
N TRP A 16 2.10 -10.07 17.58
CA TRP A 16 1.77 -10.83 16.38
C TRP A 16 2.15 -12.30 16.57
N GLU A 17 1.18 -13.18 16.35
CA GLU A 17 1.33 -14.62 16.45
C GLU A 17 1.37 -15.25 15.06
N MET A 18 2.29 -16.18 14.85
CA MET A 18 2.44 -16.86 13.56
C MET A 18 1.93 -18.29 13.66
N TYR A 19 1.17 -18.72 12.66
CA TYR A 19 0.82 -20.12 12.46
C TYR A 19 1.01 -20.53 10.99
N TRP A 20 1.15 -21.84 10.77
CA TRP A 20 1.21 -22.42 9.43
C TRP A 20 -0.21 -22.71 8.92
N GLY A 21 -0.57 -22.11 7.79
CA GLY A 21 -1.90 -22.26 7.19
C GLY A 21 -2.42 -20.96 6.58
N GLN A 22 -3.58 -21.08 5.93
CA GLN A 22 -4.27 -19.97 5.27
C GLN A 22 -4.71 -18.89 6.27
N PRO A 23 -4.83 -17.63 5.83
CA PRO A 23 -5.34 -16.56 6.67
C PRO A 23 -6.83 -16.80 7.01
N PRO A 24 -7.34 -16.18 8.08
CA PRO A 24 -8.77 -16.19 8.32
C PRO A 24 -9.50 -15.47 7.18
N ARG A 25 -10.78 -15.80 6.96
CA ARG A 25 -11.61 -15.10 5.97
C ARG A 25 -11.72 -13.62 6.35
N GLY A 26 -11.59 -12.73 5.36
CA GLY A 26 -11.59 -11.30 5.59
C GLY A 26 -11.53 -10.49 4.29
N VAL A 27 -11.43 -9.18 4.44
CA VAL A 27 -11.26 -8.23 3.33
C VAL A 27 -9.78 -7.99 3.10
N TYR A 28 -9.35 -8.08 1.84
CA TYR A 28 -7.96 -7.94 1.47
C TYR A 28 -7.56 -6.48 1.25
N LEU A 29 -6.39 -6.12 1.80
CA LEU A 29 -5.76 -4.81 1.62
C LEU A 29 -5.21 -4.64 0.20
N LEU A 30 -4.72 -5.70 -0.44
CA LEU A 30 -4.28 -5.66 -1.84
C LEU A 30 -5.51 -5.92 -2.73
N LYS A 31 -5.68 -5.16 -3.83
CA LYS A 31 -6.77 -5.46 -4.78
C LYS A 31 -6.49 -6.80 -5.46
N GLU A 32 -7.56 -7.54 -5.74
CA GLU A 32 -7.47 -8.91 -6.22
C GLU A 32 -6.73 -9.00 -7.57
N GLU A 33 -6.85 -8.01 -8.46
CA GLU A 33 -6.17 -8.00 -9.75
C GLU A 33 -4.64 -7.89 -9.66
N TYR A 34 -4.09 -7.47 -8.52
CA TYR A 34 -2.64 -7.42 -8.26
C TYR A 34 -2.13 -8.59 -7.42
N MET A 35 -3.02 -9.52 -7.03
CA MET A 35 -2.66 -10.73 -6.32
C MET A 35 -2.30 -11.85 -7.31
N ALA A 36 -1.22 -12.58 -7.04
CA ALA A 36 -0.83 -13.73 -7.83
C ALA A 36 -1.83 -14.89 -7.66
N ASP A 37 -2.14 -15.58 -8.76
CA ASP A 37 -2.95 -16.78 -8.73
C ASP A 37 -2.18 -17.96 -8.10
N PRO A 38 -2.81 -18.80 -7.26
CA PRO A 38 -2.15 -19.92 -6.60
C PRO A 38 -1.46 -20.88 -7.58
N ALA A 39 -2.08 -21.13 -8.73
CA ALA A 39 -1.52 -22.01 -9.77
C ALA A 39 -0.17 -21.50 -10.30
N THR A 40 0.00 -20.19 -10.47
CA THR A 40 1.25 -19.58 -10.94
C THR A 40 2.36 -19.63 -9.88
N VAL A 41 1.97 -19.60 -8.60
CA VAL A 41 2.91 -19.71 -7.48
C VAL A 41 3.35 -21.17 -7.30
N ASP A 42 2.42 -22.12 -7.49
CA ASP A 42 2.64 -23.56 -7.35
C ASP A 42 3.76 -24.11 -8.23
N GLU A 43 3.93 -23.59 -9.44
CA GLU A 43 5.02 -23.95 -10.36
C GLU A 43 6.42 -23.65 -9.77
N ARG A 44 6.49 -22.76 -8.78
CA ARG A 44 7.72 -22.34 -8.11
C ARG A 44 7.84 -22.91 -6.69
N CYS A 45 6.89 -23.76 -6.27
CA CYS A 45 6.89 -24.40 -4.96
C CYS A 45 7.75 -25.67 -4.99
N GLY A 46 8.89 -25.62 -4.28
CA GLY A 46 9.81 -26.74 -4.06
C GLY A 46 10.60 -26.50 -2.77
N GLU A 47 11.79 -25.90 -2.88
CA GLU A 47 12.51 -25.22 -1.79
C GLU A 47 12.22 -23.69 -1.78
N GLY A 48 11.06 -23.32 -2.34
CA GLY A 48 10.69 -21.97 -2.73
C GLY A 48 10.14 -21.07 -1.61
N PRO A 49 9.75 -19.83 -1.95
CA PRO A 49 9.34 -18.83 -0.95
C PRO A 49 8.08 -19.27 -0.20
N VAL A 50 8.10 -19.03 1.11
CA VAL A 50 6.92 -19.17 1.97
C VAL A 50 5.91 -18.09 1.58
N VAL A 51 4.67 -18.49 1.29
CA VAL A 51 3.58 -17.53 1.09
C VAL A 51 3.24 -16.92 2.44
N VAL A 52 3.38 -15.60 2.55
CA VAL A 52 3.14 -14.87 3.80
C VAL A 52 1.84 -14.10 3.72
N TYR A 53 1.03 -14.24 4.77
CA TYR A 53 -0.12 -13.39 5.05
C TYR A 53 0.06 -12.67 6.39
N VAL A 54 -0.49 -11.47 6.47
CA VAL A 54 -0.57 -10.68 7.70
C VAL A 54 -2.02 -10.27 7.91
N ALA A 55 -2.65 -10.73 8.98
CA ALA A 55 -4.07 -10.48 9.24
C ALA A 55 -4.29 -9.74 10.56
N ALA A 56 -4.92 -8.58 10.48
CA ALA A 56 -5.52 -7.92 11.62
C ALA A 56 -6.90 -8.52 11.88
N VAL A 57 -7.05 -9.16 13.05
CA VAL A 57 -8.24 -9.91 13.43
C VAL A 57 -9.12 -9.05 14.34
N PHE A 58 -10.40 -8.93 14.00
CA PHE A 58 -11.42 -8.30 14.86
C PHE A 58 -12.56 -9.30 15.08
N ASP A 59 -13.48 -8.98 15.99
CA ASP A 59 -14.54 -9.90 16.42
C ASP A 59 -15.43 -10.39 15.26
N THR A 60 -15.71 -9.52 14.28
CA THR A 60 -16.65 -9.80 13.18
C THR A 60 -16.05 -9.64 11.79
N LEU A 61 -14.86 -9.06 11.67
CA LEU A 61 -14.21 -8.75 10.41
C LEU A 61 -12.70 -8.96 10.54
N ASN A 62 -12.08 -9.57 9.53
CA ASN A 62 -10.62 -9.62 9.44
C ASN A 62 -10.17 -8.76 8.27
N LEU A 63 -9.06 -8.06 8.44
CA LEU A 63 -8.38 -7.33 7.38
C LEU A 63 -7.06 -8.05 7.09
N VAL A 64 -6.88 -8.45 5.84
CA VAL A 64 -5.80 -9.36 5.45
C VAL A 64 -4.90 -8.70 4.42
N TYR A 65 -3.61 -8.81 4.61
CA TYR A 65 -2.61 -8.52 3.60
C TYR A 65 -1.96 -9.84 3.14
N GLY A 66 -1.78 -9.97 1.82
CA GLY A 66 -1.06 -11.09 1.20
C GLY A 66 -0.93 -10.86 -0.31
N ARG A 67 0.12 -11.41 -0.92
CA ARG A 67 0.41 -11.24 -2.36
C ARG A 67 -0.18 -12.33 -3.24
N VAL A 68 -0.73 -13.39 -2.64
CA VAL A 68 -1.31 -14.54 -3.33
C VAL A 68 -2.77 -14.61 -2.96
N LYS A 69 -3.64 -14.92 -3.92
CA LYS A 69 -5.09 -15.07 -3.64
C LYS A 69 -5.31 -16.22 -2.64
N PRO A 70 -6.29 -16.10 -1.73
CA PRO A 70 -6.65 -17.21 -0.86
C PRO A 70 -7.07 -18.42 -1.70
N GLY A 71 -6.54 -19.59 -1.37
CA GLY A 71 -6.83 -20.79 -2.13
C GLY A 71 -5.90 -21.94 -1.77
N VAL A 72 -6.10 -23.06 -2.45
CA VAL A 72 -5.20 -24.21 -2.33
C VAL A 72 -3.91 -23.85 -3.05
N VAL A 73 -2.82 -23.80 -2.29
CA VAL A 73 -1.45 -23.57 -2.78
C VAL A 73 -0.57 -24.69 -2.22
N ARG A 74 0.32 -25.23 -3.03
CA ARG A 74 1.27 -26.29 -2.67
C ARG A 74 2.44 -25.74 -1.85
N CYS A 75 2.71 -24.44 -1.92
CA CYS A 75 3.74 -23.79 -1.11
C CYS A 75 3.39 -23.80 0.39
N PRO A 76 4.40 -23.86 1.29
CA PRO A 76 4.20 -23.56 2.70
C PRO A 76 3.60 -22.16 2.88
N VAL A 77 2.59 -22.05 3.75
CA VAL A 77 1.88 -20.80 4.03
C VAL A 77 2.07 -20.41 5.49
N ALA A 78 2.62 -19.23 5.72
CA ALA A 78 2.76 -18.63 7.04
C ALA A 78 1.78 -17.46 7.18
N THR A 79 0.92 -17.51 8.19
CA THR A 79 0.03 -16.39 8.53
C THR A 79 0.43 -15.80 9.87
N PHE A 80 0.66 -14.49 9.87
CA PHE A 80 0.85 -13.68 11.07
C PHE A 80 -0.47 -13.02 11.42
N THR A 81 -0.92 -13.16 12.65
CA THR A 81 -2.19 -12.60 13.11
C THR A 81 -2.00 -11.80 14.38
N ARG A 82 -2.82 -10.77 14.51
CA ARG A 82 -2.95 -10.03 15.77
C ARG A 82 -4.39 -9.62 15.94
N ARG A 83 -4.93 -9.84 17.14
CA ARG A 83 -6.25 -9.35 17.51
C ARG A 83 -6.19 -7.87 17.83
N PHE A 84 -7.14 -7.11 17.28
CA PHE A 84 -7.33 -5.69 17.54
C PHE A 84 -8.76 -5.44 18.00
N PRO A 85 -8.97 -4.53 18.99
CA PRO A 85 -10.31 -3.99 19.23
C PRO A 85 -10.74 -3.11 18.05
N MET A 86 -12.03 -3.07 17.74
CA MET A 86 -12.57 -2.24 16.64
C MET A 86 -12.19 -0.75 16.75
N SER A 87 -12.04 -0.23 17.97
CA SER A 87 -11.57 1.15 18.19
C SER A 87 -10.17 1.44 17.66
N ARG A 88 -9.36 0.40 17.35
CA ARG A 88 -8.01 0.51 16.77
C ARG A 88 -7.93 0.12 15.31
N VAL A 89 -9.05 0.09 14.59
CA VAL A 89 -9.08 -0.24 13.15
C VAL A 89 -8.13 0.62 12.32
N ARG A 90 -8.09 1.94 12.59
CA ARG A 90 -7.18 2.88 11.92
C ARG A 90 -5.72 2.47 12.09
N GLN A 91 -5.32 2.11 13.31
CA GLN A 91 -3.96 1.68 13.61
C GLN A 91 -3.63 0.36 12.93
N ALA A 92 -4.54 -0.62 12.98
CA ALA A 92 -4.34 -1.93 12.37
C ALA A 92 -4.15 -1.83 10.85
N VAL A 93 -5.00 -1.06 10.16
CA VAL A 93 -4.88 -0.84 8.71
C VAL A 93 -3.59 -0.10 8.38
N LYS A 94 -3.22 0.92 9.16
CA LYS A 94 -1.95 1.61 8.99
C LYS A 94 -0.75 0.67 9.07
N THR A 95 -0.74 -0.25 10.05
CA THR A 95 0.32 -1.27 10.15
C THR A 95 0.37 -2.18 8.92
N LEU A 96 -0.78 -2.61 8.39
CA LEU A 96 -0.82 -3.43 7.17
C LEU A 96 -0.31 -2.66 5.94
N VAL A 97 -0.66 -1.38 5.81
CA VAL A 97 -0.18 -0.50 4.72
C VAL A 97 1.32 -0.28 4.84
N GLU A 98 1.82 0.04 6.03
CA GLU A 98 3.24 0.23 6.28
C GLU A 98 4.05 -1.04 5.98
N PHE A 99 3.51 -2.22 6.32
CA PHE A 99 4.11 -3.51 5.97
C PHE A 99 4.17 -3.70 4.45
N ALA A 100 3.04 -3.53 3.76
CA ALA A 100 2.92 -3.67 2.31
C ALA A 100 3.92 -2.78 1.55
N VAL A 101 4.03 -1.51 1.97
CA VAL A 101 4.87 -0.51 1.28
C VAL A 101 6.34 -0.60 1.69
N SER A 102 6.64 -0.88 2.96
CA SER A 102 8.02 -0.83 3.46
C SER A 102 8.75 -2.16 3.35
N VAL A 103 8.05 -3.27 3.60
CA VAL A 103 8.63 -4.62 3.56
C VAL A 103 8.50 -5.18 2.15
N ASP A 104 7.29 -5.17 1.60
CA ASP A 104 7.00 -5.78 0.30
C ASP A 104 7.11 -4.83 -0.89
N ARG A 105 7.45 -3.55 -0.62
CA ARG A 105 7.69 -2.49 -1.62
C ARG A 105 6.52 -2.31 -2.60
N LEU A 106 5.29 -2.52 -2.13
CA LEU A 106 4.10 -2.38 -2.96
C LEU A 106 3.77 -0.92 -3.26
N PRO A 107 3.44 -0.60 -4.51
CA PRO A 107 2.87 0.69 -4.86
C PRO A 107 1.51 0.93 -4.21
N LEU A 108 1.25 2.15 -3.75
CA LEU A 108 0.00 2.49 -3.07
C LEU A 108 -1.27 2.26 -3.91
N PHE A 109 -1.22 2.45 -5.22
CA PHE A 109 -2.39 2.31 -6.09
C PHE A 109 -2.92 0.87 -6.18
N GLN A 110 -2.09 -0.11 -5.82
CA GLN A 110 -2.49 -1.52 -5.78
C GLN A 110 -3.33 -1.83 -4.54
N LEU A 111 -3.33 -0.94 -3.53
CA LEU A 111 -4.12 -1.10 -2.32
C LEU A 111 -5.61 -0.90 -2.59
N ASN A 112 -6.43 -1.67 -1.89
CA ASN A 112 -7.87 -1.64 -1.96
C ASN A 112 -8.39 -0.34 -1.29
N PRO A 113 -9.02 0.57 -2.06
CA PRO A 113 -9.49 1.85 -1.54
C PRO A 113 -10.56 1.69 -0.47
N GLU A 114 -11.37 0.62 -0.52
CA GLU A 114 -12.42 0.41 0.47
C GLU A 114 -11.86 0.14 1.87
N VAL A 115 -10.72 -0.56 1.96
CA VAL A 115 -10.04 -0.81 3.24
C VAL A 115 -9.48 0.49 3.82
N ILE A 116 -8.93 1.37 2.96
CA ILE A 116 -8.39 2.67 3.37
C ILE A 116 -9.51 3.63 3.80
N ARG A 117 -10.63 3.67 3.06
CA ARG A 117 -11.83 4.45 3.39
C ARG A 117 -12.43 3.99 4.71
N PHE A 118 -12.61 2.68 4.88
CA PHE A 118 -13.14 2.08 6.11
C PHE A 118 -12.34 2.48 7.35
N ALA A 119 -11.01 2.56 7.24
CA ALA A 119 -10.13 2.95 8.35
C ALA A 119 -10.05 4.47 8.58
N GLY A 120 -10.74 5.28 7.75
CA GLY A 120 -10.67 6.74 7.78
C GLY A 120 -9.30 7.30 7.37
N LEU A 121 -8.54 6.57 6.56
CA LEU A 121 -7.15 6.89 6.22
C LEU A 121 -6.98 7.67 4.92
N CYS A 122 -8.05 8.03 4.21
CA CYS A 122 -7.95 8.76 2.94
C CYS A 122 -7.25 10.12 3.03
N GLY A 123 -7.27 10.79 4.20
CA GLY A 123 -6.49 12.01 4.40
C GLY A 123 -4.97 11.78 4.42
N GLU A 124 -4.53 10.58 4.82
CA GLU A 124 -3.11 10.17 4.80
C GLU A 124 -2.72 9.54 3.45
N TYR A 125 -3.67 8.89 2.77
CA TYR A 125 -3.46 8.22 1.48
C TYR A 125 -4.46 8.69 0.40
N PRO A 126 -4.43 9.98 0.01
CA PRO A 126 -5.39 10.52 -0.96
C PRO A 126 -5.27 9.83 -2.33
N LEU A 127 -4.06 9.45 -2.74
CA LEU A 127 -3.76 8.75 -4.00
C LEU A 127 -4.43 7.38 -4.14
N VAL A 128 -4.88 6.78 -3.03
CA VAL A 128 -5.60 5.51 -3.07
C VAL A 128 -7.10 5.74 -3.16
N CYS A 129 -7.62 6.75 -2.45
CA CYS A 129 -9.06 6.97 -2.31
C CYS A 129 -9.68 7.85 -3.39
N GLU A 130 -8.87 8.63 -4.12
CA GLU A 130 -9.34 9.70 -4.98
C GLU A 130 -8.74 9.60 -6.37
N GLU A 131 -9.50 10.10 -7.37
CA GLU A 131 -9.01 10.19 -8.74
C GLU A 131 -7.81 11.15 -8.84
N PRO A 132 -6.76 10.81 -9.61
CA PRO A 132 -5.56 11.62 -9.74
C PRO A 132 -5.83 13.10 -10.05
N HIS A 133 -6.84 13.39 -10.88
CA HIS A 133 -7.24 14.76 -11.22
C HIS A 133 -7.72 15.58 -10.02
N ALA A 134 -8.50 14.97 -9.11
CA ALA A 134 -9.00 15.65 -7.91
C ALA A 134 -7.86 15.99 -6.93
N ILE A 135 -6.83 15.14 -6.91
CA ILE A 135 -5.62 15.34 -6.09
C ILE A 135 -4.77 16.47 -6.67
N ILE A 136 -4.55 16.47 -7.99
CA ILE A 136 -3.83 17.53 -8.69
C ILE A 136 -4.51 18.89 -8.48
N GLN A 137 -5.84 18.96 -8.61
CA GLN A 137 -6.59 20.19 -8.37
C GLN A 137 -6.44 20.69 -6.93
N ARG A 138 -6.58 19.81 -5.92
CA ARG A 138 -6.38 20.21 -4.51
C ARG A 138 -4.96 20.64 -4.19
N LEU A 139 -3.96 20.01 -4.80
CA LEU A 139 -2.57 20.43 -4.67
C LEU A 139 -2.36 21.81 -5.31
N ALA A 140 -2.94 22.07 -6.49
CA ALA A 140 -2.91 23.38 -7.14
C ALA A 140 -3.66 24.47 -6.34
N GLU A 141 -4.80 24.14 -5.74
CA GLU A 141 -5.57 25.05 -4.88
C GLU A 141 -4.85 25.37 -3.57
N ARG A 142 -4.18 24.39 -2.95
CA ARG A 142 -3.34 24.63 -1.76
C ARG A 142 -2.12 25.48 -2.10
N ALA A 143 -1.53 25.30 -3.27
CA ALA A 143 -0.44 26.13 -3.76
C ALA A 143 -0.90 27.58 -4.01
N GLY A 144 -2.11 27.77 -4.53
CA GLY A 144 -2.73 29.08 -4.74
C GLY A 144 -3.13 29.81 -3.45
N ARG A 145 -3.25 29.10 -2.32
CA ARG A 145 -3.47 29.70 -0.99
C ARG A 145 -2.12 29.94 -0.30
N ARG A 146 -1.54 31.12 -0.51
CA ARG A 146 -0.40 31.62 0.28
C ARG A 146 -0.62 31.38 1.79
N PRO A 147 0.29 30.69 2.50
CA PRO A 147 0.21 30.64 3.96
C PRO A 147 0.68 31.98 4.54
N ALA A 148 -0.19 32.62 5.32
CA ALA A 148 0.26 33.59 6.30
C ALA A 148 1.11 32.84 7.33
N VAL A 149 2.41 33.16 7.34
CA VAL A 149 3.44 32.92 8.36
C VAL A 149 3.07 31.88 9.43
N VAL A 150 3.56 30.65 9.27
CA VAL A 150 3.86 29.77 10.41
C VAL A 150 5.26 29.21 10.18
N ARG A 151 6.10 29.39 11.21
CA ARG A 151 7.50 28.97 11.31
C ARG A 151 7.68 27.49 10.99
N GLU A 152 8.85 27.21 10.41
CA GLU A 152 9.43 25.90 10.16
C GLU A 152 9.20 24.91 11.32
N GLU A 153 8.60 23.77 11.00
CA GLU A 153 8.92 22.45 11.57
C GLU A 153 8.24 21.37 10.71
N GLY A 154 9.03 20.52 10.02
CA GLY A 154 8.50 19.34 9.32
C GLY A 154 9.21 18.98 8.01
N ARG A 155 10.46 18.48 8.09
CA ARG A 155 11.15 17.78 6.99
C ARG A 155 10.37 16.54 6.54
N GLY A 156 10.15 16.37 5.23
CA GLY A 156 10.14 15.04 4.59
C GLY A 156 8.91 14.57 3.80
N GLY A 157 7.81 15.34 3.70
CA GLY A 157 6.56 14.83 3.08
C GLY A 157 6.46 14.88 1.55
N GLY A 158 7.07 15.89 0.90
CA GLY A 158 6.79 16.19 -0.51
C GLY A 158 7.47 15.26 -1.52
N GLY A 159 8.72 14.87 -1.28
CA GLY A 159 9.49 14.04 -2.23
C GLY A 159 8.96 12.61 -2.37
N TRP A 160 8.39 12.05 -1.30
CA TRP A 160 7.81 10.71 -1.32
C TRP A 160 6.51 10.66 -2.13
N LEU A 161 5.64 11.66 -1.96
CA LEU A 161 4.40 11.80 -2.73
C LEU A 161 4.65 11.92 -4.24
N ILE A 162 5.68 12.66 -4.65
CA ILE A 162 6.05 12.81 -6.06
C ILE A 162 6.54 11.49 -6.64
N ASN A 163 7.43 10.78 -5.94
CA ASN A 163 7.95 9.51 -6.42
C ASN A 163 6.85 8.44 -6.56
N GLU A 164 5.86 8.45 -5.67
CA GLU A 164 4.76 7.51 -5.73
C GLU A 164 3.76 7.88 -6.82
N LEU A 165 3.47 9.18 -7.00
CA LEU A 165 2.67 9.67 -8.12
C LEU A 165 3.27 9.30 -9.48
N VAL A 166 4.60 9.38 -9.63
CA VAL A 166 5.29 8.96 -10.87
C VAL A 166 5.02 7.49 -11.17
N LYS A 167 5.08 6.59 -10.17
CA LYS A 167 4.78 5.16 -10.37
C LYS A 167 3.33 4.90 -10.77
N VAL A 168 2.39 5.62 -10.16
CA VAL A 168 0.95 5.54 -10.51
C VAL A 168 0.74 5.96 -11.97
N LEU A 169 1.38 7.06 -12.37
CA LEU A 169 1.26 7.57 -13.73
C LEU A 169 1.94 6.65 -14.75
N THR A 170 3.05 6.01 -14.41
CA THR A 170 3.69 4.99 -15.27
C THR A 170 2.80 3.75 -15.46
N ASP A 171 2.16 3.23 -14.40
CA ASP A 171 1.21 2.10 -14.52
C ASP A 171 -0.04 2.46 -15.34
N LEU A 172 -0.53 3.70 -15.20
CA LEU A 172 -1.65 4.21 -16.00
C LEU A 172 -1.28 4.36 -17.48
N MET A 173 -0.03 4.73 -17.81
CA MET A 173 0.45 4.80 -19.20
C MET A 173 0.54 3.43 -19.87
N GLU A 174 0.91 2.38 -19.13
CA GLU A 174 0.95 1.01 -19.65
C GLU A 174 -0.45 0.50 -20.00
N ARG A 175 -1.49 1.03 -19.33
CA ARG A 175 -2.90 0.67 -19.54
C ARG A 175 -3.62 1.57 -20.53
N ASP A 176 -3.23 2.84 -20.65
CA ASP A 176 -3.83 3.82 -21.56
C ASP A 176 -2.79 4.84 -22.08
N PRO A 177 -2.41 4.78 -23.39
CA PRO A 177 -1.40 5.64 -23.99
C PRO A 177 -1.80 7.12 -24.09
N SER A 178 -3.04 7.50 -23.75
CA SER A 178 -3.46 8.92 -23.69
C SER A 178 -2.79 9.70 -22.55
N TYR A 179 -2.25 9.01 -21.53
CA TYR A 179 -1.55 9.62 -20.38
C TYR A 179 -0.09 9.98 -20.62
N VAL A 180 0.47 9.60 -21.79
CA VAL A 180 1.88 9.84 -22.14
C VAL A 180 2.24 11.33 -22.09
N GLU A 181 1.34 12.22 -22.47
CA GLU A 181 1.62 13.65 -22.52
C GLU A 181 1.64 14.32 -21.13
N VAL A 182 0.89 13.77 -20.17
CA VAL A 182 0.89 14.24 -18.77
C VAL A 182 2.20 13.86 -18.08
N VAL A 183 2.67 12.63 -18.28
CA VAL A 183 3.95 12.17 -17.72
C VAL A 183 5.12 12.83 -18.41
N ARG A 184 5.08 12.99 -19.73
CA ARG A 184 6.10 13.73 -20.46
C ARG A 184 6.30 15.13 -19.90
N ARG A 185 5.21 15.85 -19.56
CA ARG A 185 5.30 17.17 -18.91
C ARG A 185 5.83 17.14 -17.47
N VAL A 186 5.63 16.05 -16.72
CA VAL A 186 6.11 15.90 -15.34
C VAL A 186 7.57 15.41 -15.29
N VAL A 187 7.97 14.58 -16.25
CA VAL A 187 9.29 13.96 -16.36
C VAL A 187 10.29 14.86 -17.09
N GLU A 188 9.86 15.60 -18.12
CA GLU A 188 10.77 16.47 -18.89
C GLU A 188 11.17 17.75 -18.15
N ASP A 189 10.40 18.20 -17.14
CA ASP A 189 10.71 19.45 -16.45
C ASP A 189 10.36 19.46 -14.93
N PRO A 190 11.02 18.61 -14.13
CA PRO A 190 10.80 18.56 -12.68
C PRO A 190 11.27 19.83 -11.96
N GLU A 191 12.19 20.60 -12.56
CA GLU A 191 12.73 21.86 -12.02
C GLU A 191 11.74 23.02 -12.20
N ARG A 192 11.05 23.12 -13.35
CA ARG A 192 10.03 24.15 -13.57
C ARG A 192 8.81 23.99 -12.65
N LEU A 193 8.49 22.75 -12.26
CA LEU A 193 7.53 22.46 -11.18
C LEU A 193 8.02 22.89 -9.80
N ARG A 194 9.33 23.07 -9.58
CA ARG A 194 9.87 23.63 -8.33
C ARG A 194 9.87 25.15 -8.34
N GLU A 195 10.15 25.78 -9.49
CA GLU A 195 10.13 27.24 -9.64
C GLU A 195 8.72 27.84 -9.53
N CYS A 196 7.68 27.10 -9.92
CA CYS A 196 6.29 27.54 -9.69
C CYS A 196 5.86 27.57 -8.21
N TYR A 197 6.75 27.20 -7.28
CA TYR A 197 6.48 27.02 -5.85
C TYR A 197 7.47 27.74 -4.92
N VAL A 198 8.12 28.82 -5.39
CA VAL A 198 8.81 29.81 -4.55
C VAL A 198 7.92 31.04 -4.34
#